data_AF-A0A392R8L4-F1
#
_entry.id   AF-A0A392R8L4-F1
#
_cell.length_a   1.000
_cell.length_b   1.000
_cell.length_c   1.000
_cell.angle_alpha   90.00
_cell.angle_beta   90.00
_cell.angle_gamma   90.00
#
_symmetry.space_group_name_H-M   'P 1'
#
loop_
_entity.id
_entity.type
_entity.pdbx_description
1 polymer ?
#
loop_
_entity_poly.entity_id
_entity_poly.type
_entity_poly.pdbx_seq_one_letter_code
_entity_poly.pdbx_strand_id
1 'polypeptide(L)'
;APVADEHVAAQGLVTRDELVNKISILAKDVLEGSKYSFNNVVAQLKIVNPGVELNTEGIGMLRRVENGQIIIPAVYQDTEAEEEEEEEEDEQLGDDNHEEVHGEDGEHEDESNINNA
;
A
#
# COMPACT_ATOMS: atom_id res chain seq x y z
N ALA A 1 -1.73 30.59 16.01
CA ALA A 1 -2.31 30.85 14.69
C ALA A 1 -1.55 29.97 13.70
N PRO A 2 -2.23 29.34 12.73
CA PRO A 2 -1.60 28.50 11.72
C PRO A 2 -0.52 29.29 10.96
N VAL A 3 0.55 28.62 10.54
CA VAL A 3 1.65 29.24 9.79
C VAL A 3 1.18 29.47 8.35
N ALA A 4 1.64 30.55 7.70
CA ALA A 4 1.16 30.96 6.38
C ALA A 4 1.27 29.87 5.29
N ASP A 5 2.18 28.91 5.47
CA ASP A 5 2.43 27.80 4.55
C ASP A 5 2.10 26.42 5.15
N GLU A 6 1.20 26.37 6.15
CA GLU A 6 0.78 25.11 6.76
C GLU A 6 -0.03 24.26 5.77
N HIS A 7 0.52 23.10 5.41
CA HIS A 7 -0.16 22.15 4.53
C HIS A 7 -1.47 21.66 5.17
N VAL A 8 -2.53 21.51 4.38
CA VAL A 8 -3.88 21.11 4.89
C VAL A 8 -3.84 19.82 5.71
N ALA A 9 -2.99 18.86 5.34
CA ALA A 9 -2.85 17.60 6.07
C ALA A 9 -2.20 17.74 7.46
N ALA A 10 -1.57 18.89 7.75
CA ALA A 10 -0.95 19.20 9.04
C ALA A 10 -1.88 20.00 9.98
N GLN A 11 -3.02 20.50 9.47
CA GLN A 11 -3.94 21.29 10.26
C GLN A 11 -4.48 20.51 11.46
N GLY A 12 -4.27 21.06 12.66
CA GLY A 12 -4.76 20.48 13.90
C GLY A 12 -3.82 19.46 14.55
N LEU A 13 -2.66 19.16 13.95
CA LEU A 13 -1.61 18.39 14.61
C LEU A 13 -0.87 19.30 15.59
N VAL A 14 -0.93 19.00 16.88
CA VAL A 14 -0.36 19.84 17.95
C VAL A 14 0.77 19.16 18.72
N THR A 15 0.96 17.85 18.52
CA THR A 15 2.02 17.05 19.14
C THR A 15 2.91 16.37 18.09
N ARG A 16 4.12 15.97 18.53
CA ARG A 16 5.03 15.16 17.71
C ARG A 16 4.40 13.82 17.34
N ASP A 17 3.68 13.19 18.26
CA ASP A 17 3.09 11.86 18.06
C ASP A 17 1.99 11.90 16.99
N GLU A 18 1.13 12.93 17.01
CA GLU A 18 0.13 13.16 15.96
C GLU A 18 0.78 13.39 14.59
N LEU A 19 1.88 14.14 14.53
CA LEU A 19 2.63 14.38 13.30
C LEU A 19 3.26 13.10 12.75
N VAL A 20 3.96 12.33 13.59
CA VAL A 20 4.60 11.07 13.19
C VAL A 20 3.55 10.06 12.71
N ASN A 21 2.42 9.95 13.43
CA ASN A 21 1.32 9.08 13.01
C ASN A 21 0.74 9.50 11.65
N LYS A 22 0.55 10.81 11.42
CA LYS A 22 0.05 11.29 10.13
C LYS A 22 1.02 11.01 9.00
N ILE A 23 2.33 11.16 9.23
CA ILE A 23 3.38 10.83 8.25
C ILE A 23 3.35 9.33 7.93
N SER A 24 3.26 8.47 8.94
CA SER A 24 3.19 7.01 8.75
C SER A 24 2.01 6.59 7.86
N ILE A 25 0.81 7.14 8.13
CA ILE A 25 -0.39 6.87 7.31
C ILE A 25 -0.16 7.35 5.86
N LEU A 26 0.34 8.57 5.67
CA LEU A 26 0.59 9.11 4.34
C LEU A 26 1.65 8.32 3.57
N ALA A 27 2.69 7.85 4.24
CA ALA A 27 3.72 7.02 3.62
C ALA A 27 3.13 5.68 3.16
N LYS A 28 2.30 5.05 3.99
CA LYS A 28 1.58 3.82 3.63
C LYS A 28 0.63 4.03 2.44
N ASP A 29 -0.17 5.09 2.45
CA ASP A 29 -1.09 5.42 1.35
C ASP A 29 -0.33 5.61 0.02
N VAL A 30 0.82 6.29 0.06
CA VAL A 30 1.68 6.49 -1.12
C VAL A 30 2.27 5.16 -1.61
N LEU A 31 2.72 4.30 -0.70
CA LEU A 31 3.27 2.98 -1.04
C LEU A 31 2.20 2.10 -1.71
N GLU A 32 1.03 1.95 -1.06
CA GLU A 32 -0.08 1.16 -1.58
C GLU A 32 -0.58 1.71 -2.92
N GLY A 33 -0.74 3.03 -3.04
CA GLY A 33 -1.16 3.69 -4.27
C GLY A 33 -0.16 3.50 -5.41
N SER A 34 1.14 3.52 -5.11
CA SER A 34 2.21 3.29 -6.08
C SER A 34 2.24 1.83 -6.54
N LYS A 35 2.13 0.86 -5.62
CA LYS A 35 2.03 -0.59 -5.92
C LYS A 35 0.83 -0.90 -6.80
N TYR A 36 -0.33 -0.34 -6.48
CA TYR A 36 -1.53 -0.46 -7.30
C TYR A 36 -1.31 0.11 -8.70
N SER A 37 -0.82 1.35 -8.79
CA SER A 37 -0.61 2.03 -10.07
C SER A 37 0.36 1.29 -10.97
N PHE A 38 1.46 0.80 -10.39
CA PHE A 38 2.45 -0.01 -11.08
C PHE A 38 1.83 -1.28 -11.67
N ASN A 39 1.16 -2.08 -10.85
CA ASN A 39 0.52 -3.33 -11.28
C ASN A 39 -0.55 -3.08 -12.36
N ASN A 40 -1.32 -2.00 -12.23
CA ASN A 40 -2.32 -1.61 -13.21
C ASN A 40 -1.68 -1.22 -14.56
N VAL A 41 -0.56 -0.49 -14.55
CA VAL A 41 0.18 -0.15 -15.78
C VAL A 41 0.73 -1.41 -16.44
N VAL A 42 1.31 -2.34 -15.67
CA VAL A 42 1.78 -3.63 -16.20
C VAL A 42 0.63 -4.40 -16.86
N ALA A 43 -0.54 -4.46 -16.22
CA ALA A 43 -1.71 -5.12 -16.78
C ALA A 43 -2.16 -4.48 -18.10
N GLN A 44 -2.20 -3.14 -18.16
CA GLN A 44 -2.52 -2.42 -19.39
C GLN A 44 -1.49 -2.69 -20.49
N LEU A 45 -0.19 -2.71 -20.16
CA LEU A 45 0.88 -3.01 -21.12
C LEU A 45 0.75 -4.43 -21.71
N LYS A 46 0.35 -5.42 -20.90
CA LYS A 46 0.07 -6.78 -21.39
C LYS A 46 -1.09 -6.80 -22.39
N ILE A 47 -2.12 -5.99 -22.18
CA ILE A 47 -3.30 -5.90 -23.07
C ILE A 47 -2.93 -5.25 -24.42
N VAL A 48 -2.18 -4.14 -24.40
CA VAL A 48 -1.87 -3.39 -25.63
C VAL A 48 -0.73 -3.99 -26.45
N ASN A 49 0.01 -4.98 -25.91
CA ASN A 49 1.06 -5.72 -26.61
C ASN A 49 0.72 -7.21 -26.74
N PRO A 50 -0.36 -7.57 -27.47
CA PRO A 50 -0.72 -8.97 -27.65
C PRO A 50 0.37 -9.71 -28.42
N GLY A 51 0.95 -10.75 -27.81
CA GLY A 51 2.05 -11.54 -28.39
C GLY A 51 3.44 -11.18 -27.86
N VAL A 52 3.56 -10.23 -26.93
CA VAL A 52 4.78 -9.98 -26.17
C VAL A 52 4.57 -10.43 -24.72
N GLU A 53 5.41 -11.35 -24.25
CA GLU A 53 5.44 -11.72 -22.84
C GLU A 53 6.29 -10.70 -22.07
N LEU A 54 5.66 -9.98 -21.13
CA LEU A 54 6.35 -9.01 -20.28
C LEU A 54 6.91 -9.71 -19.04
N ASN A 55 8.23 -9.76 -18.93
CA ASN A 55 8.92 -10.14 -17.70
C ASN A 55 9.08 -8.89 -16.81
N THR A 56 8.62 -9.01 -15.56
CA THR A 56 8.74 -7.98 -14.52
C THR A 56 9.71 -8.36 -13.41
N GLU A 57 10.40 -9.50 -13.51
CA GLU A 57 11.41 -9.93 -12.55
C GLU A 57 12.59 -8.94 -12.53
N GLY A 58 13.05 -8.60 -11.32
CA GLY A 58 14.19 -7.72 -11.10
C GLY A 58 13.95 -6.23 -11.35
N ILE A 59 12.70 -5.81 -11.58
CA ILE A 59 12.33 -4.39 -11.55
C ILE A 59 12.17 -3.92 -10.10
N GLY A 60 12.40 -2.63 -9.86
CA GLY A 60 12.27 -2.02 -8.53
C GLY A 60 12.25 -0.50 -8.66
N MET A 61 11.79 0.19 -7.61
CA MET A 61 11.65 1.66 -7.62
C MET A 61 13.01 2.36 -7.81
N LEU A 62 14.07 1.83 -7.18
CA LEU A 62 15.40 2.43 -7.25
C LEU A 62 16.22 1.94 -8.45
N ARG A 63 15.66 1.05 -9.26
CA ARG A 63 16.32 0.48 -10.43
C ARG A 63 16.05 1.30 -11.68
N ARG A 64 17.01 1.29 -12.62
CA ARG A 64 16.84 1.92 -13.93
C ARG A 64 17.42 1.07 -15.05
N VAL A 65 17.02 1.38 -16.28
CA VAL A 65 17.58 0.75 -17.47
C VAL A 65 18.81 1.52 -17.94
N GLU A 66 19.95 0.85 -18.01
CA GLU A 66 21.17 1.32 -18.68
C GLU A 66 21.65 0.29 -19.70
N ASN A 67 21.88 0.72 -20.94
CA ASN A 67 22.37 -0.15 -22.02
C ASN A 67 21.53 -1.44 -22.20
N GLY A 68 20.22 -1.37 -21.95
CA GLY A 68 19.30 -2.51 -22.05
C GLY A 68 19.33 -3.46 -20.85
N GLN A 69 20.03 -3.12 -19.76
CA GLN A 69 20.05 -3.89 -18.52
C GLN A 69 19.39 -3.10 -17.41
N ILE A 70 18.67 -3.79 -16.52
CA ILE A 70 18.16 -3.21 -15.29
C ILE A 70 19.32 -3.21 -14.28
N ILE A 71 19.62 -2.05 -13.72
CA ILE A 71 20.68 -1.88 -12.72
C ILE A 71 20.15 -1.12 -11.51
N ILE A 72 20.78 -1.33 -10.35
CA ILE A 72 20.66 -0.46 -9.19
C ILE A 72 21.80 0.57 -9.30
N PRO A 73 21.51 1.88 -9.43
CA PRO A 73 22.52 2.92 -9.37
C PRO A 73 23.31 2.83 -8.06
N ALA A 74 24.62 3.10 -8.10
CA ALA A 74 25.49 2.98 -6.93
C ALA A 74 25.02 3.77 -5.70
N VAL A 75 24.33 4.90 -5.92
CA VAL A 75 23.77 5.74 -4.86
C VAL A 75 22.60 5.11 -4.10
N TYR A 76 22.01 4.04 -4.64
CA TYR A 76 20.85 3.34 -4.08
C TYR A 76 21.15 1.90 -3.69
N GLN A 77 22.42 1.45 -3.76
CA GLN A 77 22.76 0.06 -3.43
C GLN A 77 22.47 -0.27 -1.97
N ASP A 78 22.85 0.62 -1.05
CA ASP A 78 22.62 0.42 0.38
C ASP A 78 21.12 0.49 0.69
N THR A 79 20.39 1.44 0.11
CA THR A 79 18.95 1.60 0.31
C THR A 79 18.14 0.44 -0.25
N GLU A 80 18.47 -0.06 -1.45
CA GLU A 80 17.78 -1.24 -2.01
C GLU A 80 18.02 -2.48 -1.13
N ALA A 81 19.23 -2.65 -0.59
CA ALA A 81 19.51 -3.76 0.31
C ALA A 81 18.70 -3.66 1.61
N GLU A 82 18.59 -2.46 2.19
CA GLU A 82 17.74 -2.20 3.36
C GLU A 82 16.25 -2.45 3.04
N GLU A 83 15.75 -1.99 1.88
CA GLU A 83 14.36 -2.23 1.44
C GLU A 83 14.07 -3.71 1.18
N GLU A 84 14.99 -4.47 0.56
CA GLU A 84 14.85 -5.92 0.36
C GLU A 84 14.81 -6.67 1.70
N GLU A 85 15.63 -6.28 2.68
CA GLU A 85 15.62 -6.86 4.03
C GLU A 85 14.29 -6.56 4.77
N GLU A 86 13.79 -5.33 4.71
CA GLU A 86 12.50 -4.94 5.31
C GLU A 86 11.31 -5.68 4.69
N GLU A 87 11.28 -5.85 3.36
CA GLU A 87 10.23 -6.63 2.68
C GLU A 87 10.25 -8.11 3.10
N GLU A 88 11.43 -8.72 3.22
CA GLU A 88 11.56 -10.09 3.72
C GLU A 88 11.08 -10.23 5.17
N GLU A 89 11.36 -9.25 6.03
CA GLU A 89 10.88 -9.23 7.42
C GLU A 89 9.35 -9.10 7.51
N ASP A 90 8.74 -8.21 6.72
CA ASP A 90 7.29 -8.04 6.66
C ASP A 90 6.56 -9.29 6.12
N GLU A 91 7.14 -9.99 5.14
CA GLU A 91 6.60 -11.26 4.64
C GLU A 91 6.66 -12.37 5.69
N GLN A 92 7.69 -12.39 6.53
CA GLN A 92 7.85 -13.37 7.61
C GLN A 92 6.92 -13.12 8.81
N LEU A 93 6.49 -11.88 9.04
CA LEU A 93 5.54 -11.52 10.10
C LEU A 93 4.06 -11.71 9.69
N GLY A 94 3.81 -12.06 8.42
CA GLY A 94 2.46 -12.18 7.85
C GLY A 94 1.68 -13.45 8.18
N ASP A 95 2.24 -14.44 8.90
CA ASP A 95 1.59 -15.76 9.12
C ASP A 95 0.89 -15.92 10.50
N ASP A 96 1.06 -14.99 11.44
CA ASP A 96 0.65 -15.22 12.85
C ASP A 96 -0.62 -14.47 13.32
N ASN A 97 -1.47 -13.92 12.44
CA ASN A 97 -2.77 -13.36 12.86
C ASN A 97 -3.88 -13.43 11.79
N HIS A 98 -4.29 -14.65 11.41
CA HIS A 98 -5.65 -14.84 10.90
C HIS A 98 -6.25 -16.18 11.33
N GLU A 99 -6.49 -16.36 12.63
CA GLU A 99 -7.51 -17.30 13.13
C GLU A 99 -8.69 -16.52 13.73
N GLU A 100 -9.78 -16.49 12.95
CA GLU A 100 -11.16 -16.79 13.36
C GLU A 100 -11.73 -16.16 14.65
N VAL A 101 -12.71 -15.25 14.49
CA VAL A 101 -13.93 -15.32 15.32
C VAL A 101 -15.15 -15.28 14.41
N HIS A 102 -15.60 -16.49 14.05
CA HIS A 102 -16.97 -16.79 13.74
C HIS A 102 -17.87 -16.40 14.94
N GLY A 103 -18.94 -15.65 14.68
CA GLY A 103 -19.99 -15.34 15.63
C GLY A 103 -21.35 -15.47 14.94
N GLU A 104 -21.82 -16.71 14.84
CA GLU A 104 -23.22 -17.06 14.55
C GLU A 104 -23.99 -17.23 15.86
N ASP A 105 -24.78 -16.23 16.25
CA ASP A 105 -25.86 -16.33 17.23
C ASP A 105 -26.48 -14.93 17.45
N GLY A 106 -27.79 -14.68 17.36
CA GLY A 106 -28.93 -15.55 17.20
C GLY A 106 -30.19 -14.71 16.96
N GLU A 107 -31.25 -15.42 16.57
CA GLU A 107 -32.60 -14.97 16.27
C GLU A 107 -33.22 -14.12 17.40
N HIS A 108 -33.83 -13.00 17.03
CA HIS A 108 -35.00 -12.49 17.72
C HIS A 108 -36.08 -12.19 16.68
N GLU A 109 -36.95 -13.18 16.47
CA GLU A 109 -38.32 -12.93 16.06
C GLU A 109 -38.98 -12.04 17.11
N ASP A 110 -39.61 -10.94 16.69
CA ASP A 110 -40.85 -10.55 17.34
C ASP A 110 -41.80 -9.95 16.32
N GLU A 111 -42.96 -10.58 16.25
CA GLU A 111 -44.07 -10.28 15.36
C GLU A 111 -44.74 -8.97 15.78
N SER A 112 -45.00 -8.06 14.84
CA SER A 112 -46.21 -7.23 14.94
C SER A 112 -46.72 -6.85 13.55
N ASN A 113 -47.58 -7.74 13.08
CA ASN A 113 -48.58 -7.54 12.05
C ASN A 113 -49.57 -6.46 12.50
N ILE A 114 -49.64 -5.30 11.84
CA ILE A 114 -50.89 -4.54 11.73
C ILE A 114 -51.03 -3.93 10.33
N ASN A 115 -52.02 -4.45 9.63
CA ASN A 115 -52.50 -4.04 8.31
C ASN A 115 -53.14 -2.65 8.30
N ASN A 116 -53.16 -2.08 7.08
CA ASN A 116 -54.28 -1.36 6.46
C ASN A 116 -54.39 0.16 6.65
N ALA A 117 -54.13 0.92 5.57
CA ALA A 117 -55.11 1.76 4.88
C ALA A 117 -54.56 2.25 3.53
#